data_AF-A0ABD2JFI4-F1
#
_entry.id   AF-A0ABD2JFI4-F1
#
_cell.length_a   1.000
_cell.length_b   1.000
_cell.length_c   1.000
_cell.angle_alpha   90.00
_cell.angle_beta   90.00
_cell.angle_gamma   90.00
#
_symmetry.space_group_name_H-M   'P 1'
#
loop_
_entity.id
_entity.type
_entity.pdbx_description
1 polymer ?
#
loop_
_entity_poly.entity_id
_entity_poly.type
_entity_poly.pdbx_seq_one_letter_code
_entity_poly.pdbx_strand_id
1 'polypeptide(L)'
;MAESSSNVTEISGTVIFAAYAMAFLELGILITTIPILAFCSSIVYKTSILHRNLKGILLAQLFGIMMNLWPRIFLLVDKIFVAKNFFLLVPNFIAGASTAALTFINMAGHVLIVERMCATVYVDTYERYRSWAFTVVWLSITVKYCHLLNAINFVQ
;
A
#
# COMPACT_ATOMS: atom_id res chain seq x y z
N MET A 1 33.60 -26.00 -26.98
CA MET A 1 32.85 -26.19 -25.72
C MET A 1 33.18 -25.18 -24.61
N ALA A 2 34.24 -24.36 -24.71
CA ALA A 2 34.56 -23.32 -23.72
C ALA A 2 33.82 -21.97 -23.91
N GLU A 3 33.24 -21.70 -25.09
CA GLU A 3 32.48 -20.47 -25.37
C GLU A 3 31.07 -20.44 -24.76
N SER A 4 30.49 -21.62 -24.46
CA SER A 4 29.16 -21.68 -23.86
C SER A 4 29.17 -21.30 -22.37
N SER A 5 30.30 -21.49 -21.66
CA SER A 5 30.39 -21.19 -20.24
C SER A 5 30.59 -19.70 -19.95
N SER A 6 31.31 -18.97 -20.81
CA SER A 6 31.55 -17.52 -20.64
C SER A 6 30.28 -16.70 -20.79
N ASN A 7 29.45 -17.01 -21.80
CA ASN A 7 28.19 -16.32 -22.06
C ASN A 7 27.19 -16.53 -20.90
N VAL A 8 27.14 -17.72 -20.32
CA VAL A 8 26.25 -18.02 -19.18
C VAL A 8 26.68 -17.27 -17.91
N THR A 9 27.98 -17.14 -17.66
CA THR A 9 28.50 -16.38 -16.51
C THR A 9 28.30 -14.87 -16.64
N GLU A 10 28.45 -14.30 -17.85
CA GLU A 10 28.18 -12.87 -18.07
C GLU A 10 26.70 -12.53 -17.93
N ILE A 11 25.80 -13.34 -18.52
CA ILE A 11 24.35 -13.17 -18.39
C ILE A 11 23.93 -13.24 -16.92
N SER A 12 24.49 -14.18 -16.14
CA SER A 12 24.24 -14.29 -14.71
C SER A 12 24.70 -13.05 -13.93
N GLY A 13 25.84 -12.47 -14.28
CA GLY A 13 26.37 -11.25 -13.65
C GLY A 13 25.50 -10.02 -13.90
N THR A 14 25.05 -9.82 -15.15
CA THR A 14 24.16 -8.71 -15.52
C THR A 14 22.81 -8.81 -14.83
N VAL A 15 22.23 -10.01 -14.71
CA VAL A 15 20.94 -10.23 -14.04
C VAL A 15 21.05 -9.91 -12.54
N ILE A 16 22.12 -10.35 -11.88
CA ILE A 16 22.36 -10.05 -10.46
C ILE A 16 22.53 -8.54 -10.25
N PHE A 17 23.33 -7.89 -11.09
CA PHE A 17 23.53 -6.43 -11.02
C PHE A 17 22.21 -5.66 -11.21
N ALA A 18 21.42 -6.02 -12.22
CA ALA A 18 20.12 -5.39 -12.48
C ALA A 18 19.14 -5.60 -11.30
N ALA A 19 19.12 -6.80 -10.71
CA ALA A 19 18.30 -7.09 -9.54
C ALA A 19 18.67 -6.22 -8.33
N TYR A 20 19.96 -6.04 -8.05
CA TYR A 20 20.43 -5.13 -7.00
C TYR A 20 20.05 -3.67 -7.29
N ALA A 21 20.27 -3.20 -8.52
CA ALA A 21 19.93 -1.84 -8.92
C ALA A 21 18.42 -1.56 -8.73
N MET A 22 17.56 -2.50 -9.14
CA MET A 22 16.11 -2.40 -8.92
C MET A 22 15.74 -2.42 -7.43
N ALA A 23 16.37 -3.29 -6.63
CA ALA A 23 16.11 -3.37 -5.19
C ALA A 23 16.47 -2.06 -4.46
N PHE A 24 17.61 -1.46 -4.81
CA PHE A 24 18.03 -0.16 -4.26
C PHE A 24 17.12 0.97 -4.71
N LEU A 25 16.68 0.96 -5.97
CA LEU A 25 15.73 1.94 -6.50
C LEU A 25 14.38 1.82 -5.78
N GLU A 26 13.87 0.60 -5.60
CA GLU A 26 12.64 0.35 -4.86
C GLU A 26 12.76 0.82 -3.40
N LEU A 27 13.86 0.50 -2.73
CA LEU A 27 14.12 0.96 -1.37
C LEU A 27 14.18 2.49 -1.29
N GLY A 28 14.82 3.15 -2.26
CA GLY A 28 14.89 4.61 -2.34
C GLY A 28 13.51 5.26 -2.51
N ILE A 29 12.65 4.69 -3.35
CA ILE A 29 11.26 5.13 -3.50
C ILE A 29 10.48 4.95 -2.20
N LEU A 30 10.63 3.80 -1.53
CA LEU A 30 9.91 3.55 -0.28
C LEU A 30 10.34 4.50 0.84
N ILE A 31 11.64 4.78 0.98
CA ILE A 31 12.17 5.73 1.97
C ILE A 31 11.67 7.15 1.70
N THR A 32 11.67 7.60 0.43
CA THR A 32 11.17 8.93 0.06
C THR A 32 9.65 9.05 0.21
N THR A 33 8.91 7.95 0.17
CA THR A 33 7.46 7.94 0.39
C THR A 33 7.08 8.24 1.86
N ILE A 34 7.93 7.89 2.83
CA ILE A 34 7.69 8.16 4.26
C ILE A 34 7.50 9.64 4.58
N PRO A 35 8.43 10.56 4.23
CA PRO A 35 8.26 11.99 4.51
C PRO A 35 7.06 12.58 3.75
N ILE A 36 6.76 12.08 2.55
CA ILE A 36 5.57 12.50 1.79
C ILE A 36 4.30 12.10 2.54
N LEU A 37 4.21 10.86 3.03
CA LEU A 37 3.09 10.38 3.86
C LEU A 37 2.93 11.22 5.13
N ALA A 38 4.02 11.51 5.83
CA ALA A 38 4.01 12.33 7.04
C ALA A 38 3.53 13.76 6.75
N PHE A 39 3.98 14.35 5.64
CA PHE A 39 3.54 15.66 5.17
C PHE A 39 2.05 15.66 4.81
N CYS A 40 1.59 14.69 4.04
CA CYS A 40 0.17 14.54 3.69
C CYS A 40 -0.71 14.35 4.92
N SER A 41 -0.32 13.49 5.86
CA SER A 41 -1.03 13.29 7.14
C SER A 41 -1.13 14.59 7.94
N SER A 42 -0.02 15.34 8.01
CA SER A 42 0.03 16.63 8.71
C SER A 42 -0.92 17.65 8.10
N ILE A 43 -1.01 17.71 6.76
CA ILE A 43 -1.97 18.57 6.05
C ILE A 43 -3.40 18.14 6.39
N VAL A 44 -3.74 16.86 6.20
CA VAL A 44 -5.10 16.35 6.44
C VAL A 44 -5.56 16.61 7.88
N TYR A 45 -4.66 16.46 8.85
CA TYR A 45 -4.95 16.74 10.25
C TYR A 45 -5.22 18.24 10.48
N LYS A 46 -4.36 19.12 9.96
CA LYS A 46 -4.45 20.57 10.16
C LYS A 46 -5.57 21.26 9.38
N THR A 47 -5.99 20.72 8.24
CA THR A 47 -7.02 21.35 7.40
C THR A 47 -8.38 21.34 8.10
N SER A 48 -8.85 22.47 8.63
CA SER A 48 -10.17 22.59 9.28
C SER A 48 -11.35 22.56 8.31
N ILE A 49 -11.11 22.90 7.04
CA ILE A 49 -12.12 22.99 5.97
C ILE A 49 -12.68 21.61 5.59
N LEU A 50 -11.94 20.54 5.86
CA LEU A 50 -12.29 19.21 5.41
C LEU A 50 -13.35 18.55 6.31
N HIS A 51 -14.41 18.02 5.71
CA HIS A 51 -15.45 17.27 6.43
C HIS A 51 -14.85 16.08 7.20
N ARG A 52 -15.46 15.75 8.34
CA ARG A 52 -14.94 14.74 9.28
C ARG A 52 -14.88 13.33 8.66
N ASN A 53 -15.87 12.97 7.85
CA ASN A 53 -15.90 11.69 7.13
C ASN A 53 -14.78 11.63 6.09
N LEU A 54 -14.61 12.70 5.31
CA LEU A 54 -13.55 12.80 4.30
C LEU A 54 -12.15 12.75 4.94
N LYS A 55 -11.96 13.40 6.10
CA LYS A 55 -10.73 13.24 6.90
C LYS A 55 -10.52 11.78 7.31
N GLY A 56 -11.56 11.11 7.79
CA GLY A 56 -11.50 9.70 8.17
C GLY A 56 -11.08 8.80 7.02
N ILE A 57 -11.66 8.99 5.83
CA ILE A 57 -11.31 8.20 4.63
C ILE A 57 -9.86 8.44 4.21
N LEU A 58 -9.41 9.70 4.19
CA LEU A 58 -8.02 10.04 3.83
C LEU A 58 -7.02 9.49 4.85
N LEU A 59 -7.30 9.61 6.16
CA LEU A 59 -6.45 9.04 7.20
C LEU A 59 -6.40 7.51 7.10
N ALA A 60 -7.53 6.87 6.81
CA ALA A 60 -7.57 5.44 6.57
C ALA A 60 -6.73 5.05 5.34
N GLN A 61 -6.82 5.81 4.24
CA GLN A 61 -6.03 5.57 3.05
C GLN A 61 -4.52 5.72 3.33
N LEU A 62 -4.11 6.77 4.06
CA LEU A 62 -2.72 6.96 4.49
C LEU A 62 -2.25 5.80 5.38
N PHE A 63 -3.09 5.33 6.30
CA PHE A 63 -2.80 4.17 7.14
C PHE A 63 -2.63 2.90 6.30
N GLY A 64 -3.49 2.66 5.30
CA GLY A 64 -3.35 1.53 4.38
C GLY A 64 -2.04 1.56 3.61
N ILE A 65 -1.61 2.75 3.15
CA ILE A 65 -0.30 2.90 2.49
C ILE A 65 0.83 2.57 3.47
N MET A 66 0.77 3.03 4.72
CA MET A 66 1.77 2.67 5.74
C MET A 66 1.83 1.16 6.00
N MET A 67 0.67 0.49 6.08
CA MET A 67 0.60 -0.96 6.25
C MET A 67 1.25 -1.72 5.10
N ASN A 68 1.18 -1.20 3.87
CA ASN A 68 1.87 -1.79 2.72
C ASN A 68 3.38 -1.47 2.71
N LEU A 69 3.76 -0.30 3.18
CA LEU A 69 5.12 0.21 3.07
C LEU A 69 6.10 -0.49 4.03
N TRP A 70 5.71 -0.63 5.30
CA TRP A 70 6.60 -1.16 6.35
C TRP A 70 7.10 -2.59 6.07
N PRO A 71 6.23 -3.58 5.75
CA PRO A 71 6.68 -4.94 5.49
C PRO A 71 7.65 -5.02 4.30
N ARG A 72 7.43 -4.19 3.27
CA ARG A 72 8.28 -4.16 2.07
C ARG A 72 9.66 -3.57 2.36
N ILE A 73 9.73 -2.51 3.18
CA ILE A 73 11.01 -1.94 3.63
C ILE A 73 11.81 -2.97 4.41
N PHE A 74 11.20 -3.61 5.43
CA PHE A 74 11.90 -4.61 6.23
C PHE A 74 12.41 -5.77 5.38
N LEU A 75 11.60 -6.24 4.44
CA LEU A 75 11.97 -7.34 3.55
C LEU A 75 13.12 -6.94 2.61
N LEU A 76 13.10 -5.73 2.03
CA LEU A 76 14.18 -5.25 1.17
C LEU A 76 15.49 -5.04 1.95
N VAL A 77 15.40 -4.50 3.17
CA VAL A 77 16.56 -4.34 4.05
C VAL A 77 17.16 -5.69 4.40
N ASP A 78 16.34 -6.68 4.75
CA ASP A 78 16.78 -8.04 5.05
C ASP A 78 17.47 -8.68 3.82
N LYS A 79 16.85 -8.58 2.63
CA LYS A 79 17.42 -9.12 1.39
C LYS A 79 18.77 -8.51 1.01
N ILE A 80 18.89 -7.18 1.12
CA ILE A 80 20.07 -6.44 0.66
C ILE A 80 21.21 -6.54 1.67
N PHE A 81 20.91 -6.34 2.96
CA PHE A 81 21.95 -6.14 3.98
C PHE A 81 22.21 -7.37 4.86
N VAL A 82 21.18 -8.16 5.19
CA VAL A 82 21.28 -9.26 6.15
C VAL A 82 21.55 -10.59 5.44
N ALA A 83 20.59 -11.04 4.63
CA ALA A 83 20.68 -12.32 3.95
C ALA A 83 21.66 -12.29 2.77
N LYS A 84 21.92 -11.10 2.20
CA LYS A 84 22.67 -10.90 0.94
C LYS A 84 22.20 -11.84 -0.17
N ASN A 85 20.92 -12.22 -0.13
CA ASN A 85 20.30 -13.17 -1.02
C ASN A 85 19.02 -12.55 -1.57
N PHE A 86 19.10 -12.02 -2.79
CA PHE A 86 17.97 -11.38 -3.45
C PHE A 86 16.83 -12.37 -3.76
N PHE A 87 17.17 -13.65 -3.98
CA PHE A 87 16.23 -14.72 -4.30
C PHE A 87 15.51 -15.27 -3.07
N LEU A 88 15.68 -14.67 -1.90
CA LEU A 88 14.91 -15.04 -0.72
C LEU A 88 13.42 -14.88 -1.02
N LEU A 89 12.68 -15.99 -0.88
CA LEU A 89 11.26 -16.03 -1.19
C LEU A 89 10.52 -15.06 -0.27
N VAL A 90 9.61 -14.27 -0.82
CA VAL A 90 8.76 -13.39 0.00
C VAL A 90 7.85 -14.29 0.86
N PRO A 91 7.86 -14.17 2.19
CA PRO A 91 6.94 -14.93 3.02
C PRO A 91 5.48 -14.68 2.63
N ASN A 92 4.67 -15.73 2.57
CA ASN A 92 3.25 -15.64 2.15
C ASN A 92 2.45 -14.63 2.98
N PHE A 93 2.78 -14.46 4.26
CA PHE A 93 2.13 -13.46 5.11
C PHE A 93 2.42 -12.02 4.67
N ILE A 94 3.62 -11.73 4.17
CA ILE A 94 3.99 -10.39 3.66
C ILE A 94 3.28 -10.14 2.34
N ALA A 95 3.26 -11.12 1.45
CA ALA A 95 2.53 -11.03 0.20
C ALA A 95 1.03 -10.82 0.43
N GLY A 96 0.41 -11.58 1.34
CA GLY A 96 -0.99 -11.42 1.74
C GLY A 96 -1.27 -10.06 2.37
N ALA A 97 -0.42 -9.59 3.28
CA ALA A 97 -0.55 -8.27 3.89
C ALA A 97 -0.47 -7.13 2.87
N SER A 98 0.45 -7.21 1.91
CA SER A 98 0.57 -6.23 0.82
C SER A 98 -0.68 -6.21 -0.07
N THR A 99 -1.20 -7.38 -0.46
CA THR A 99 -2.42 -7.48 -1.26
C THR A 99 -3.64 -6.93 -0.50
N ALA A 100 -3.77 -7.24 0.79
CA ALA A 100 -4.84 -6.71 1.63
C ALA A 100 -4.75 -5.18 1.78
N ALA A 101 -3.54 -4.65 1.96
CA ALA A 101 -3.32 -3.21 2.05
C ALA A 101 -3.64 -2.49 0.74
N LEU A 102 -3.23 -3.03 -0.41
CA LEU A 102 -3.59 -2.47 -1.73
C LEU A 102 -5.11 -2.48 -1.96
N THR A 103 -5.77 -3.57 -1.61
CA THR A 103 -7.23 -3.67 -1.70
C THR A 103 -7.91 -2.62 -0.81
N PHE A 104 -7.43 -2.48 0.42
CA PHE A 104 -7.94 -1.50 1.37
C PHE A 104 -7.81 -0.06 0.82
N ILE A 105 -6.65 0.29 0.26
CA ILE A 105 -6.38 1.60 -0.34
C ILE A 105 -7.34 1.86 -1.51
N ASN A 106 -7.53 0.88 -2.40
CA ASN A 106 -8.43 1.01 -3.55
C ASN A 106 -9.88 1.20 -3.11
N MET A 107 -10.35 0.43 -2.12
CA MET A 107 -11.69 0.58 -1.57
C MET A 107 -11.88 1.95 -0.91
N ALA A 108 -10.91 2.43 -0.14
CA ALA A 108 -10.93 3.78 0.42
C ALA A 108 -11.02 4.85 -0.68
N GLY A 109 -10.33 4.67 -1.80
CA GLY A 109 -10.42 5.53 -2.98
C GLY A 109 -11.82 5.56 -3.60
N HIS A 110 -12.46 4.40 -3.76
CA HIS A 110 -13.84 4.33 -4.25
C HIS A 110 -14.83 5.00 -3.29
N VAL A 111 -14.69 4.75 -1.99
CA VAL A 111 -15.53 5.39 -0.95
C VAL A 111 -15.35 6.90 -0.98
N LEU A 112 -14.14 7.41 -1.19
CA LEU A 112 -13.88 8.84 -1.33
C LEU A 112 -14.63 9.44 -2.52
N ILE A 113 -14.65 8.76 -3.66
CA ILE A 113 -15.39 9.19 -4.86
C ILE A 113 -16.89 9.22 -4.57
N VAL A 114 -17.43 8.17 -3.95
CA VAL A 114 -18.85 8.08 -3.59
C VAL A 114 -19.23 9.21 -2.61
N GLU A 115 -18.43 9.44 -1.57
CA GLU A 115 -18.67 10.53 -0.60
C GLU A 115 -18.68 11.90 -1.30
N ARG A 116 -17.77 12.11 -2.26
CA ARG A 116 -17.75 13.35 -3.07
C ARG A 116 -18.97 13.48 -3.96
N MET A 117 -19.40 12.40 -4.62
CA MET A 117 -20.61 12.40 -5.44
C MET A 117 -21.86 12.71 -4.61
N CYS A 118 -22.00 12.07 -3.44
CA CYS A 118 -23.10 12.34 -2.51
C CYS A 118 -23.11 13.79 -2.05
N ALA A 119 -21.95 14.34 -1.69
CA ALA A 119 -21.82 15.74 -1.30
C ALA A 119 -22.20 16.71 -2.43
N THR A 120 -21.89 16.39 -3.70
CA THR A 120 -22.25 17.24 -4.85
C THR A 120 -23.71 17.13 -5.27
N VAL A 121 -24.32 15.93 -5.18
CA VAL A 121 -25.69 15.69 -5.67
C VAL A 121 -26.73 16.04 -4.60
N TYR A 122 -26.41 15.85 -3.32
CA TYR A 122 -27.36 16.00 -2.21
C TYR A 122 -26.93 17.05 -1.19
N VAL A 123 -26.43 18.21 -1.66
CA VAL A 123 -25.87 19.29 -0.82
C VAL A 123 -26.73 19.59 0.42
N ASP A 124 -28.02 19.84 0.23
CA ASP A 124 -28.94 20.28 1.30
C ASP A 124 -29.23 19.20 2.35
N THR A 125 -29.21 17.93 1.93
CA THR A 125 -29.51 16.78 2.81
C THR A 125 -28.23 16.29 3.48
N TYR A 126 -27.10 16.37 2.79
CA TYR A 126 -25.81 15.87 3.22
C TYR A 126 -25.30 16.58 4.48
N GLU A 127 -25.45 17.91 4.58
CA GLU A 127 -25.04 18.63 5.80
C GLU A 127 -25.88 18.24 7.03
N ARG A 128 -27.15 17.91 6.83
CA ARG A 128 -28.09 17.55 7.91
C ARG A 128 -27.86 16.13 8.44
N TYR A 129 -27.38 15.20 7.62
CA TYR A 129 -27.16 13.80 7.98
C TYR A 129 -25.69 13.41 8.13
N ARG A 130 -24.83 14.35 8.52
CA ARG A 130 -23.40 14.12 8.79
C ARG A 130 -23.19 13.17 9.98
N SER A 131 -23.26 11.87 9.73
CA SER A 131 -23.11 10.83 10.75
C SER A 131 -21.83 10.03 10.59
N TRP A 132 -21.20 9.70 11.73
CA TRP A 132 -20.09 8.74 11.82
C TRP A 132 -20.47 7.34 11.33
N ALA A 133 -21.77 7.04 11.26
CA ALA A 133 -22.28 5.77 10.79
C ALA A 133 -21.76 5.42 9.39
N PHE A 134 -21.68 6.40 8.47
CA PHE A 134 -21.11 6.16 7.13
C PHE A 134 -19.67 5.65 7.22
N THR A 135 -18.84 6.30 8.04
CA THR A 135 -17.43 5.92 8.24
C THR A 135 -17.29 4.50 8.81
N VAL A 136 -18.14 4.15 9.76
CA VAL A 136 -18.13 2.83 10.39
C VAL A 136 -18.60 1.74 9.42
N VAL A 137 -19.63 2.01 8.62
CA VAL A 137 -20.22 1.04 7.68
C VAL A 137 -19.22 0.69 6.58
N TRP A 138 -18.64 1.68 5.89
CA TRP A 138 -17.71 1.38 4.80
C TRP A 138 -16.45 0.69 5.32
N LEU A 139 -15.92 1.10 6.48
CA LEU A 139 -14.73 0.49 7.07
C LEU A 139 -14.99 -0.98 7.44
N SER A 140 -16.18 -1.30 7.97
CA SER A 140 -16.60 -2.67 8.26
C SER A 140 -16.69 -3.53 6.99
N ILE A 141 -17.22 -2.99 5.90
CA ILE A 141 -17.29 -3.68 4.60
C ILE A 141 -15.88 -3.95 4.07
N THR A 142 -15.02 -2.94 4.09
CA THR A 142 -13.63 -3.06 3.60
C THR A 142 -12.84 -4.09 4.40
N VAL A 143 -12.96 -4.10 5.73
CA VAL A 143 -12.26 -5.09 6.58
C VAL A 143 -12.75 -6.51 6.27
N LYS A 144 -14.06 -6.73 6.12
CA LYS A 144 -14.60 -8.04 5.73
C LYS A 144 -14.11 -8.47 4.35
N TYR A 145 -14.07 -7.56 3.39
CA TYR A 145 -13.60 -7.85 2.04
C TYR A 145 -12.10 -8.20 2.02
N CYS A 146 -11.26 -7.47 2.78
CA CYS A 146 -9.84 -7.80 2.93
C CYS A 146 -9.64 -9.17 3.60
N HIS A 147 -10.43 -9.52 4.61
CA HIS A 147 -10.38 -10.85 5.23
C HIS A 147 -10.77 -11.97 4.26
N LEU A 148 -11.82 -11.77 3.47
CA LEU A 148 -12.26 -12.74 2.47
C LEU A 148 -11.17 -12.98 1.41
N LEU A 149 -10.55 -11.91 0.89
CA LEU A 149 -9.48 -12.04 -0.10
C LEU A 149 -8.22 -12.69 0.48
N ASN A 150 -7.85 -12.36 1.71
CA ASN A 150 -6.74 -13.04 2.38
C ASN A 150 -7.02 -14.53 2.58
N ALA A 151 -8.25 -14.91 2.92
CA ALA A 151 -8.63 -16.32 3.06
C ALA A 151 -8.54 -17.07 1.72
N ILE A 152 -8.94 -16.45 0.62
CA ILE A 152 -8.83 -17.05 -0.72
C ILE A 152 -7.37 -17.22 -1.14
N ASN A 153 -6.54 -16.19 -0.94
CA ASN A 153 -5.11 -16.21 -1.30
C ASN A 153 -4.27 -17.19 -0.45
N PHE A 154 -4.76 -17.62 0.72
CA PHE A 154 -4.07 -18.59 1.58
C PHE A 154 -4.39 -20.05 1.23
N VAL A 155 -5.44 -20.27 0.43
CA VAL A 155 -5.90 -21.60 0.01
C VAL A 155 -5.29 -22.02 -1.34
N GLN A 156 -4.70 -21.07 -2.09
CA GLN A 156 -3.97 -21.30 -3.34
C GLN A 156 -2.46 -21.41 -3.09
#